data_AF-A0A5C6C4Z1-F1
#
_entry.id   AF-A0A5C6C4Z1-F1
#
_cell.length_a   1.000
_cell.length_b   1.000
_cell.length_c   1.000
_cell.angle_alpha   90.00
_cell.angle_beta   90.00
_cell.angle_gamma   90.00
#
_symmetry.space_group_name_H-M   'P 1'
#
loop_
_entity.id
_entity.type
_entity.pdbx_description
1 polymer ?
#
loop_
_entity_poly.entity_id
_entity_poly.type
_entity_poly.pdbx_seq_one_letter_code
_entity_poly.pdbx_strand_id
1 'polypeptide(L)'
;MRRLGKTARKVRSKLGLSQAKMARELGISIVQLSKIENDHAMPSPNLIEKYREVANVDLYVMDWCEDPDMTALPKAVREAAAELRNAWSQEFD
;
A
#
# COMPACT_ATOMS: atom_id res chain seq x y z
N MET A 1 -14.44 -1.10 -0.04
CA MET A 1 -13.77 -0.15 0.88
C MET A 1 -12.28 -0.38 0.74
N ARG A 2 -11.48 0.67 0.49
CA ARG A 2 -10.03 0.54 0.28
C ARG A 2 -9.35 0.02 1.55
N ARG A 3 -8.37 -0.88 1.43
CA ARG A 3 -7.76 -1.62 2.55
C ARG A 3 -6.32 -1.17 2.79
N LEU A 4 -6.12 0.15 2.90
CA LEU A 4 -4.78 0.75 2.99
C LEU A 4 -3.96 0.22 4.18
N GLY A 5 -4.61 -0.21 5.27
CA GLY A 5 -3.93 -0.85 6.40
C GLY A 5 -3.26 -2.16 6.01
N LYS A 6 -3.99 -3.04 5.32
CA LYS A 6 -3.43 -4.29 4.78
C LYS A 6 -2.33 -4.03 3.76
N THR A 7 -2.53 -3.05 2.87
CA THR A 7 -1.52 -2.64 1.89
C THR A 7 -0.24 -2.15 2.59
N ALA A 8 -0.37 -1.30 3.61
CA ALA A 8 0.75 -0.82 4.41
C ALA A 8 1.53 -1.96 5.08
N ARG A 9 0.83 -2.97 5.61
CA ARG A 9 1.44 -4.17 6.18
C ARG A 9 2.20 -4.98 5.15
N LYS A 10 1.65 -5.13 3.94
CA LYS A 10 2.28 -5.88 2.85
C LYS A 10 3.56 -5.20 2.40
N VAL A 11 3.52 -3.89 2.15
CA VAL A 11 4.69 -3.06 1.81
C VAL A 11 5.78 -3.23 2.86
N ARG A 12 5.45 -3.08 4.15
CA ARG A 12 6.42 -3.28 5.23
C ARG A 12 7.05 -4.68 5.21
N SER A 13 6.22 -5.72 5.06
CA SER A 13 6.67 -7.12 5.08
C SER A 13 7.59 -7.42 3.90
N LYS A 14 7.32 -6.85 2.73
CA LYS A 14 8.14 -6.99 1.51
C LYS A 14 9.50 -6.31 1.63
N LEU A 15 9.57 -5.20 2.34
CA LEU A 15 10.83 -4.56 2.71
C LEU A 15 11.62 -5.33 3.80
N GLY A 16 11.08 -6.43 4.33
CA GLY A 16 11.71 -7.20 5.40
C GLY A 16 11.79 -6.45 6.74
N LEU A 17 10.93 -5.45 6.96
CA LEU A 17 10.99 -4.57 8.12
C LEU A 17 10.05 -5.05 9.23
N SER A 18 10.52 -4.96 10.48
CA SER A 18 9.65 -5.07 11.65
C SER A 18 8.73 -3.85 11.76
N GLN A 19 7.59 -3.98 12.46
CA GLN A 19 6.73 -2.82 12.76
C GLN A 19 7.52 -1.73 13.50
N ALA A 20 8.44 -2.12 14.39
CA ALA A 20 9.29 -1.19 15.13
C ALA A 20 10.19 -0.35 14.21
N LYS A 21 10.82 -1.00 13.22
CA LYS A 21 11.70 -0.31 12.28
C LYS A 21 10.89 0.60 11.35
N MET A 22 9.81 0.08 10.76
CA MET A 22 8.96 0.88 9.87
C MET A 22 8.33 2.09 10.57
N ALA A 23 7.83 1.92 11.79
CA ALA A 23 7.24 3.02 12.56
C ALA A 23 8.27 4.14 12.82
N ARG A 24 9.53 3.76 13.06
CA ARG A 24 10.63 4.71 13.21
C ARG A 24 10.90 5.50 11.93
N GLU A 25 11.01 4.83 10.79
CA GLU A 25 11.21 5.49 9.48
C GLU A 25 10.04 6.44 9.15
N LEU A 26 8.81 6.02 9.44
CA LEU A 26 7.61 6.83 9.26
C LEU A 26 7.44 7.92 10.33
N GLY A 27 8.28 7.95 11.36
CA GLY A 27 8.16 8.89 12.47
C GLY A 27 6.81 8.83 13.20
N ILE A 28 6.30 7.62 13.42
CA ILE A 28 5.07 7.34 14.19
C ILE A 28 5.32 6.30 15.28
N SER A 29 4.37 6.12 16.19
CA SER A 29 4.47 5.06 17.20
C SER A 29 4.19 3.67 16.60
N ILE A 30 4.81 2.64 17.18
CA ILE A 30 4.55 1.23 16.81
C ILE A 30 3.07 0.88 17.02
N VAL A 31 2.46 1.41 18.09
CA VAL A 31 1.03 1.22 18.39
C VAL A 31 0.15 1.82 17.29
N GLN A 32 0.48 3.03 16.82
CA GLN A 32 -0.24 3.67 15.72
C GLN A 32 -0.09 2.86 14.43
N LEU A 33 1.12 2.42 14.08
CA LEU A 33 1.33 1.57 12.91
C LEU A 33 0.53 0.27 13.01
N SER A 34 0.53 -0.39 14.18
CA SER A 34 -0.24 -1.61 14.40
C SER A 34 -1.75 -1.40 14.24
N LYS A 35 -2.30 -0.30 14.75
CA LYS A 35 -3.72 0.05 14.52
C LYS A 35 -4.02 0.23 13.04
N ILE A 36 -3.12 0.88 12.29
CA ILE A 36 -3.27 1.06 10.86
C ILE A 36 -3.22 -0.28 10.13
N GLU A 37 -2.19 -1.09 10.37
CA GLU A 37 -1.99 -2.37 9.68
C GLU A 37 -3.08 -3.42 9.93
N ASN A 38 -3.88 -3.24 10.98
CA ASN A 38 -5.02 -4.08 11.33
C ASN A 38 -6.37 -3.41 11.00
N ASP A 39 -6.37 -2.36 10.16
CA ASP A 39 -7.55 -1.60 9.73
C ASP A 39 -8.38 -0.97 10.89
N HIS A 40 -7.76 -0.80 12.07
CA HIS A 40 -8.36 -0.09 13.22
C HIS A 40 -8.18 1.43 13.15
N ALA A 41 -7.37 1.92 12.21
CA ALA A 41 -7.18 3.32 11.91
C ALA A 41 -6.80 3.51 10.44
N MET A 42 -7.23 4.61 9.83
CA MET A 42 -6.78 4.98 8.49
C MET A 42 -5.45 5.76 8.57
N PRO A 43 -4.51 5.53 7.65
CA PRO A 43 -3.33 6.38 7.53
C PRO A 43 -3.76 7.80 7.14
N SER A 44 -3.17 8.81 7.78
CA SER A 44 -3.41 10.22 7.41
C SER A 44 -2.74 10.54 6.08
N PRO A 45 -3.16 11.61 5.37
CA PRO A 45 -2.51 12.03 4.12
C PRO A 45 -0.99 12.25 4.29
N ASN A 46 -0.58 12.86 5.39
CA ASN A 46 0.84 13.06 5.72
C ASN A 46 1.59 11.74 5.90
N LEU A 47 0.94 10.72 6.47
CA LEU A 47 1.57 9.41 6.60
C LEU A 47 1.71 8.71 5.25
N ILE A 48 0.72 8.86 4.35
CA ILE A 48 0.80 8.33 2.98
C ILE A 48 1.97 8.98 2.22
N GLU A 49 2.19 10.29 2.40
CA GLU A 49 3.36 10.95 1.82
C GLU A 49 4.67 10.34 2.32
N LYS A 50 4.77 10.09 3.64
CA LYS A 50 5.95 9.41 4.20
C LYS A 50 6.15 7.99 3.66
N TYR A 51 5.08 7.28 3.30
CA TYR A 51 5.22 5.99 2.61
C TYR A 51 5.85 6.16 1.22
N ARG A 52 5.50 7.22 0.49
CA ARG A 52 6.15 7.54 -0.80
C ARG A 52 7.63 7.83 -0.63
N GLU A 53 8.00 8.56 0.42
CA GLU A 53 9.40 8.89 0.71
C GLU A 53 10.22 7.66 1.18
N VAL A 54 9.71 6.90 2.15
CA VAL A 54 10.44 5.81 2.83
C VAL A 54 10.43 4.52 2.02
N ALA A 55 9.31 4.20 1.39
CA ALA A 55 9.11 2.94 0.69
C ALA A 55 9.08 3.08 -0.83
N ASN A 56 9.21 4.30 -1.37
CA ASN A 56 9.08 4.61 -2.80
C ASN A 56 7.77 4.09 -3.43
N VAL A 57 6.70 4.07 -2.64
CA VAL A 57 5.42 3.43 -2.99
C VAL A 57 4.25 4.30 -2.53
N ASP A 58 3.23 4.40 -3.39
CA ASP A 58 1.93 4.99 -3.04
C ASP A 58 0.93 3.91 -2.61
N LEU A 59 0.41 4.01 -1.39
CA LEU A 59 -0.50 3.01 -0.83
C LEU A 59 -1.84 2.91 -1.59
N TYR A 60 -2.34 3.99 -2.19
CA TYR A 60 -3.57 3.94 -2.98
C TYR A 60 -3.36 3.26 -4.33
N VAL A 61 -2.21 3.51 -4.97
CA VAL A 61 -1.84 2.83 -6.21
C VAL A 61 -1.68 1.34 -5.95
N MET A 62 -1.01 0.97 -4.85
CA MET A 62 -0.85 -0.43 -4.47
C MET A 62 -2.18 -1.13 -4.18
N ASP A 63 -3.03 -0.56 -3.33
CA ASP A 63 -4.35 -1.12 -3.02
C ASP A 63 -5.18 -1.30 -4.30
N TRP A 64 -5.09 -0.36 -5.24
CA TRP A 64 -5.77 -0.47 -6.52
C TRP A 64 -5.17 -1.55 -7.42
N CYS A 65 -3.84 -1.71 -7.46
CA CYS A 65 -3.21 -2.75 -8.27
C CYS A 65 -3.56 -4.16 -7.78
N GLU A 66 -3.81 -4.35 -6.48
CA GLU A 66 -4.18 -5.67 -5.95
C GLU A 66 -5.57 -6.13 -6.44
N ASP A 67 -6.52 -5.21 -6.54
CA ASP A 67 -7.90 -5.50 -6.91
C ASP A 67 -8.52 -4.34 -7.71
N PRO A 68 -8.05 -4.09 -8.95
CA PRO A 68 -8.57 -3.00 -9.76
C PRO A 68 -9.98 -3.35 -10.21
N ASP A 69 -10.93 -2.44 -10.00
CA ASP A 69 -12.24 -2.56 -10.63
C ASP A 69 -12.11 -2.28 -12.14
N MET A 70 -11.81 -3.34 -12.88
CA MET A 70 -11.63 -3.31 -14.33
C MET A 70 -12.90 -2.89 -15.07
N THR A 71 -14.07 -3.03 -14.44
CA THR A 71 -15.36 -2.69 -15.06
C THR A 71 -15.58 -1.19 -15.09
N ALA A 72 -15.06 -0.47 -14.08
CA ALA A 72 -15.06 0.99 -14.00
C ALA A 72 -14.08 1.67 -14.96
N LEU A 73 -13.17 0.92 -15.59
CA LEU A 73 -12.19 1.45 -16.53
C LEU A 73 -12.72 1.49 -17.98
N PRO A 74 -12.38 2.54 -18.76
CA PRO A 74 -12.60 2.56 -20.20
C PRO A 74 -11.95 1.34 -20.88
N LYS A 75 -12.64 0.73 -21.86
CA LYS A 75 -12.16 -0.50 -22.54
C LYS A 75 -10.71 -0.37 -23.04
N ALA A 76 -10.35 0.81 -23.57
CA ALA A 76 -9.03 1.07 -24.13
C ALA A 76 -7.86 0.97 -23.13
N VAL A 77 -8.11 1.11 -21.82
CA VAL A 77 -7.05 1.07 -20.80
C VAL A 77 -7.05 -0.21 -19.96
N ARG A 78 -8.01 -1.12 -20.19
CA ARG A 78 -8.16 -2.34 -19.38
C ARG A 78 -6.97 -3.28 -19.55
N GLU A 79 -6.40 -3.38 -20.74
CA GLU A 79 -5.23 -4.25 -20.99
C GLU A 79 -4.00 -3.74 -20.24
N ALA A 80 -3.65 -2.46 -20.40
CA ALA A 80 -2.56 -1.82 -19.68
C ALA A 80 -2.73 -1.92 -18.15
N ALA A 81 -3.96 -1.76 -17.63
CA ALA A 81 -4.24 -1.93 -16.21
C ALA A 81 -4.02 -3.38 -15.72
N ALA A 82 -4.34 -4.37 -16.55
CA ALA A 82 -4.10 -5.78 -16.24
C ALA A 82 -2.59 -6.11 -16.23
N GLU A 83 -1.84 -5.58 -17.20
CA GLU A 83 -0.38 -5.70 -17.24
C GLU A 83 0.27 -5.07 -16.02
N LEU A 84 -0.15 -3.86 -15.65
CA LEU A 84 0.33 -3.18 -14.45
C LEU A 84 0.08 -4.03 -13.21
N ARG A 85 -1.16 -4.52 -13.01
CA ARG A 85 -1.49 -5.43 -11.91
C ARG A 85 -0.55 -6.63 -11.87
N ASN A 86 -0.33 -7.29 -13.00
CA ASN A 86 0.51 -8.49 -13.06
C ASN A 86 1.97 -8.19 -12.72
N ALA A 87 2.53 -7.08 -13.21
CA ALA A 87 3.89 -6.65 -12.91
C ALA A 87 4.06 -6.37 -11.41
N TRP A 88 3.14 -5.61 -10.82
CA TRP A 88 3.17 -5.32 -9.39
C TRP A 88 2.90 -6.56 -8.53
N SER A 89 2.06 -7.50 -8.98
CA SER A 89 1.93 -8.81 -8.32
C SER A 89 3.26 -9.55 -8.28
N GLN A 90 4.01 -9.62 -9.39
CA GLN A 90 5.30 -10.31 -9.42
C GLN A 90 6.37 -9.65 -8.55
N GLU A 91 6.38 -8.33 -8.47
CA GLU A 91 7.34 -7.59 -7.65
C GLU A 91 6.99 -7.65 -6.15
N PHE A 92 5.71 -7.85 -5.82
CA PHE A 92 5.19 -7.86 -4.45
C PHE A 92 4.62 -9.20 -3.95
N ASP A 93 4.78 -10.32 -4.67
CA ASP A 93 4.49 -11.72 -4.27
C ASP A 93 5.76 -12.48 -3.90
#